data_AF-A0A672FQG7-F1
#
_entry.id   AF-A0A672FQG7-F1
#
_cell.length_a   1.000
_cell.length_b   1.000
_cell.length_c   1.000
_cell.angle_alpha   90.00
_cell.angle_beta   90.00
_cell.angle_gamma   90.00
#
_symmetry.space_group_name_H-M   'P 1'
#
loop_
_entity.id
_entity.type
_entity.pdbx_description
1 polymer ?
#
loop_
_entity_poly.entity_id
_entity_poly.type
_entity_poly.pdbx_seq_one_letter_code
_entity_poly.pdbx_strand_id
1 'polypeptide(L)' 'MCEWCSYRPGDCCSQPRLAKTLPLPVENEESRPRVDLVVFIINLTSELSFQSAEASLKYLDPGYFLGKACFMVTNGTRAF' A
#
# COMPACT_ATOMS: atom_id res chain seq x y z
N MET A 1 -7.20 -2.15 4.10
CA MET A 1 -7.24 -2.27 2.62
C MET A 1 -6.00 -1.55 2.11
N CYS A 2 -5.11 -2.23 1.39
CA CYS A 2 -3.80 -1.66 1.05
C CYS A 2 -3.85 -1.03 -0.35
N GLU A 3 -3.63 0.27 -0.48
CA GLU A 3 -3.75 0.94 -1.77
C GLU A 3 -2.34 1.17 -2.34
N TRP A 4 -2.03 0.53 -3.46
CA TRP A 4 -0.67 0.59 -4.03
C TRP A 4 -0.68 1.57 -5.19
N CYS A 5 0.14 2.61 -5.10
CA CYS A 5 0.32 3.58 -6.16
C CYS A 5 1.71 3.37 -6.77
N SER A 6 1.78 2.72 -7.93
CA SER A 6 3.03 2.70 -8.70
C SER A 6 3.22 4.10 -9.29
N TYR A 7 4.04 4.92 -8.64
CA TYR A 7 4.41 6.24 -9.13
C TYR A 7 5.80 6.17 -9.75
N ARG A 8 5.88 6.10 -11.08
CA ARG A 8 7.14 6.30 -11.79
C ARG A 8 7.39 7.80 -11.99
N PRO A 9 8.51 8.36 -11.46
CA PRO A 9 8.89 9.73 -11.77
C PRO A 9 9.20 9.85 -13.27
N GLY A 10 8.30 10.50 -14.02
CA GLY A 10 8.42 10.71 -15.47
C GLY A 10 7.27 10.14 -16.31
N ASP A 11 6.39 9.33 -15.74
CA ASP A 11 5.20 8.81 -16.40
C ASP A 11 3.94 9.55 -15.90
N CYS A 12 3.09 10.03 -16.81
CA CYS A 12 1.81 10.67 -16.48
C CYS A 12 0.96 9.66 -15.68
N CYS A 13 0.55 10.02 -14.45
CA CYS A 13 -0.05 9.15 -13.44
C CYS A 13 -0.97 8.07 -14.04
N SER A 14 -0.46 6.86 -14.20
CA SER A 14 -1.29 5.69 -14.46
C SER A 14 -2.14 5.43 -13.21
N GLN A 15 -3.41 5.04 -13.40
CA GLN A 15 -4.37 4.87 -12.30
C GLN A 15 -3.82 4.04 -11.13
N PRO A 16 -4.12 4.39 -9.87
CA PRO A 16 -3.69 3.62 -8.71
C PRO A 16 -4.25 2.18 -8.79
N ARG A 17 -3.38 1.19 -8.52
CA ARG A 17 -3.75 -0.23 -8.54
C ARG A 17 -4.05 -0.67 -7.12
N LEU A 18 -5.34 -0.79 -6.81
CA LEU A 18 -5.79 -1.18 -5.47
C LEU A 18 -5.66 -2.69 -5.28
N ALA A 19 -5.09 -3.12 -4.14
CA ALA A 19 -5.01 -4.52 -3.75
C ALA A 19 -5.64 -4.74 -2.37
N LYS A 20 -6.42 -5.81 -2.20
CA LYS A 20 -7.04 -6.07 -0.89
C LYS A 20 -6.06 -6.61 0.14
N THR A 21 -5.01 -7.32 -0.30
CA THR A 21 -4.10 -8.08 0.56
C THR A 21 -2.75 -8.30 -0.12
N LEU A 22 -1.73 -8.54 0.71
CA LEU A 22 -0.43 -9.07 0.29
C LEU A 22 -0.27 -10.54 0.71
N PRO A 23 0.59 -11.33 0.03
CA PRO A 23 1.36 -10.97 -1.17
C PRO A 23 0.44 -10.81 -2.38
N LEU A 24 0.89 -10.01 -3.35
CA LEU A 24 0.12 -9.81 -4.57
C LEU A 24 0.02 -11.12 -5.36
N PRO A 25 -1.10 -11.38 -6.06
CA PRO A 25 -1.21 -12.56 -6.92
C PRO A 25 -0.13 -12.53 -8.01
N VAL A 26 0.41 -13.72 -8.30
CA VAL A 26 1.51 -13.97 -9.26
C VAL A 26 1.02 -13.95 -10.72
N GLU A 27 -0.29 -13.83 -10.92
CA GLU A 27 -0.87 -13.64 -12.25
C GLU A 27 -0.40 -12.30 -12.83
N ASN A 28 0.19 -12.34 -14.03
CA ASN A 28 0.73 -11.19 -14.78
C ASN A 28 1.98 -10.52 -14.19
N GLU A 29 2.85 -11.25 -13.47
CA GLU A 29 4.13 -10.71 -12.99
C GLU A 29 4.97 -10.04 -14.10
N GLU A 30 4.99 -10.61 -15.32
CA GLU A 30 5.75 -10.03 -16.45
C GLU A 30 5.17 -8.70 -16.95
N SER A 31 3.87 -8.49 -16.78
CA SER A 31 3.20 -7.23 -17.17
C SER A 31 3.01 -6.28 -15.98
N ARG A 32 3.38 -6.71 -14.76
CA ARG A 32 3.19 -5.91 -13.55
C ARG A 32 4.24 -4.80 -13.54
N PRO A 33 3.82 -3.51 -13.56
CA PRO A 33 4.76 -2.42 -13.40
C PRO A 33 5.43 -2.52 -12.02
N ARG A 34 6.72 -2.16 -11.95
CA ARG A 34 7.44 -2.09 -10.67
C ARG A 34 6.69 -1.18 -9.71
N VAL A 35 6.57 -1.63 -8.48
CA VAL A 35 5.93 -0.85 -7.41
C VAL A 35 6.98 0.10 -6.86
N ASP A 36 6.82 1.39 -7.13
CA ASP A 36 7.74 2.40 -6.62
C ASP A 36 7.34 2.94 -5.24
N LEU A 37 6.05 2.85 -4.89
CA LEU A 37 5.48 3.32 -3.63
C LEU A 37 4.33 2.43 -3.17
N VAL A 38 4.26 2.25 -1.85
CA VAL A 38 3.25 1.49 -1.13
C VAL A 38 2.50 2.40 -0.20
N VAL A 39 1.17 2.39 -0.22
CA VAL A 39 0.38 3.16 0.73
C VAL A 39 -0.55 2.22 1.52
N PHE A 40 -0.29 2.08 2.80
CA PHE A 40 -1.19 1.37 3.71
C PHE A 40 -2.30 2.32 4.15
N ILE A 41 -3.51 2.10 3.63
CA ILE A 41 -4.69 2.86 4.06
C ILE A 41 -5.33 2.14 5.25
N ILE A 42 -5.24 2.81 6.40
CA ILE A 42 -5.68 2.29 7.69
C ILE A 42 -6.88 3.10 8.16
N ASN A 43 -8.03 2.46 8.29
CA ASN A 43 -9.19 3.05 8.95
C ASN A 43 -9.13 2.74 10.45
N LEU A 44 -8.96 3.76 11.30
CA LEU A 44 -8.83 3.58 12.75
C LEU A 44 -10.12 3.13 13.44
N THR A 45 -11.28 3.29 12.81
CA THR A 45 -12.54 2.78 13.37
C THR A 45 -12.75 1.30 13.07
N SER A 46 -11.84 0.66 12.32
CA SER A 46 -11.95 -0.73 11.91
C SER A 46 -10.70 -1.51 12.32
N GLU A 47 -10.83 -2.32 13.36
CA GLU A 47 -9.75 -3.20 13.83
C GLU A 47 -9.27 -4.14 12.71
N LEU A 48 -10.20 -4.64 11.89
CA LEU A 48 -9.88 -5.46 10.72
C LEU A 48 -8.99 -4.73 9.70
N SER A 49 -9.16 -3.41 9.54
CA SER A 49 -8.29 -2.62 8.66
C SER A 49 -6.87 -2.55 9.20
N PHE A 50 -6.71 -2.44 10.51
CA PHE A 50 -5.40 -2.41 11.16
C PHE A 50 -4.72 -3.78 11.10
N GLN A 51 -5.40 -4.85 11.51
CA GLN A 51 -4.88 -6.22 11.45
C GLN A 51 -4.50 -6.63 10.01
N SER A 52 -5.29 -6.22 9.02
CA SER A 52 -4.98 -6.46 7.60
C SER A 52 -3.71 -5.73 7.14
N ALA A 53 -3.50 -4.49 7.57
CA ALA A 53 -2.29 -3.74 7.28
C ALA A 53 -1.07 -4.39 7.96
N GLU A 54 -1.19 -4.76 9.24
CA GLU A 54 -0.16 -5.45 10.01
C GLU A 54 0.25 -6.78 9.37
N ALA A 55 -0.73 -7.62 9.00
CA ALA A 55 -0.47 -8.89 8.33
C ALA A 55 0.23 -8.69 6.98
N SER A 56 -0.11 -7.62 6.26
CA SER A 56 0.46 -7.31 4.94
C SER A 56 1.92 -6.85 5.01
N LEU A 57 2.34 -6.18 6.08
CA LEU A 57 3.71 -5.68 6.24
C LEU A 57 4.77 -6.79 6.17
N LYS A 58 4.42 -8.01 6.59
CA LYS A 58 5.32 -9.17 6.59
C LYS A 58 5.80 -9.60 5.21
N TYR A 59 5.05 -9.23 4.17
CA TYR A 59 5.35 -9.57 2.78
C TYR A 59 6.04 -8.42 2.04
N LEU A 60 6.22 -7.27 2.68
CA LEU A 60 6.87 -6.12 2.08
C LEU A 60 8.39 -6.25 2.23
N ASP A 61 9.11 -6.07 1.13
CA ASP A 61 10.57 -6.06 1.16
C ASP A 61 11.08 -4.91 2.06
N PRO A 62 12.05 -5.16 2.96
CA PRO A 62 12.55 -4.16 3.89
C PRO A 62 13.05 -2.87 3.23
N GLY A 63 13.52 -2.94 1.98
CA GLY A 63 13.97 -1.79 1.20
C GLY A 63 12.86 -0.78 0.92
N TYR A 64 11.57 -1.16 1.00
CA TYR A 64 10.48 -0.20 0.85
C TYR A 64 10.36 0.76 2.04
N PHE A 65 10.79 0.38 3.24
CA PHE A 65 10.76 1.29 4.40
C PHE A 65 11.77 2.43 4.27
N LEU A 66 12.68 2.37 3.29
CA LEU A 66 13.62 3.44 2.95
C LEU A 66 12.97 4.52 2.05
N GLY A 67 11.75 4.94 2.38
CA GLY A 67 11.05 6.04 1.70
C GLY A 67 10.07 5.64 0.59
N LYS A 68 9.79 4.34 0.41
CA LYS A 68 8.82 3.81 -0.57
C LYS A 68 7.59 3.17 0.09
N ALA A 69 7.43 3.32 1.40
CA ALA A 69 6.25 2.89 2.14
C ALA A 69 5.68 4.08 2.91
N CYS A 70 4.37 4.25 2.83
CA CYS A 70 3.62 5.32 3.45
C CYS A 70 2.41 4.73 4.19
N PHE A 71 2.04 5.30 5.32
CA PHE A 71 0.83 4.95 6.06
C PHE A 71 -0.12 6.13 6.01
N MET A 72 -1.28 5.93 5.41
CA MET A 72 -2.33 6.94 5.35
C MET A 72 -3.47 6.50 6.27
N VAL A 73 -3.69 7.30 7.30
CA VAL A 73 -4.68 7.00 8.33
C VAL A 73 -5.96 7.77 8.02
N THR A 74 -7.09 7.08 8.05
CA THR A 74 -8.42 7.65 7.90
C THR A 74 -9.20 7.53 9.21
N ASN A 75 -10.15 8.45 9.43
CA ASN A 75 -10.97 8.53 10.64
C ASN A 75 -10.18 8.66 11.95
N GLY A 76 -8.97 9.20 11.88
CA GLY A 76 -8.26 9.64 13.08
C GLY A 76 -9.00 10.82 13.71
N THR A 77 -9.27 10.73 15.00
CA THR A 77 -9.70 11.89 15.76
C THR A 77 -8.59 12.93 15.71
N ARG A 78 -8.91 14.16 15.30
CA ARG A 78 -7.98 15.28 15.39
C ARG A 78 -7.69 15.49 16.88
N ALA A 79 -6.44 15.29 17.30
CA ALA A 79 -6.01 15.76 18.60
C ALA A 79 -6.00 17.30 18.55
N PHE A 80 -6.79 17.94 19.41
CA PHE A 80 -6.85 19.39 19.58
C PHE A 80 -5.74 19.86 20.51
#